data_AF-A0A8S9A800-F1
#
_entry.id   AF-A0A8S9A800-F1
#
_cell.length_a   1.000
_cell.length_b   1.000
_cell.length_c   1.000
_cell.angle_alpha   90.00
_cell.angle_beta   90.00
_cell.angle_gamma   90.00
#
_symmetry.space_group_name_H-M   'P 1'
#
loop_
_entity.id
_entity.type
_entity.pdbx_description
1 polymer ?
#
loop_
_entity_poly.entity_id
_entity_poly.type
_entity_poly.pdbx_seq_one_letter_code
_entity_poly.pdbx_strand_id
1 'polypeptide(L)'
;MVNSLLAWTEDELQYLNAVLRWKDAPAEEYKRLSDGGANDALSKLDLQGSKSVQETKEEEIMILVLGAEGVGKTALVQKFAKTHHHPSTSKPNRYLLTLPSDHSSGRDKSTTYTLHTLELPHPWSTTTRTTHPHLWTRTLTEYDGAMILYSVTDPSSLEHATSIASAIRDHFASLPQFSEDLVPFNKPIGRGSKAHYLHFKKTTKNVVREFAMVLVGNKSDVDILGGAAIAATAAATAGSLSGLGLGLSGIGERKLSTKEGKEAAKKLGLAEAWFETSAGVTGENVDVVFERVAREAVRNRREYREKKGELERNGSEALLKRDSEMAESTATKSKGVGGLWRSLTTGWLPLFGKKKG
;
A
#
# COMPACT_ATOMS: atom_id res chain seq x y z
N MET A 1 -8.59 40.02 -8.01
CA MET A 1 -8.78 38.65 -7.49
C MET A 1 -7.40 38.08 -7.24
N VAL A 2 -7.03 37.89 -5.98
CA VAL A 2 -5.69 37.51 -5.55
C VAL A 2 -5.56 35.99 -5.63
N ASN A 3 -4.74 35.50 -6.56
CA ASN A 3 -4.28 34.12 -6.58
C ASN A 3 -3.33 33.93 -5.40
N SER A 4 -3.85 33.48 -4.25
CA SER A 4 -3.00 32.87 -3.22
C SER A 4 -2.58 31.49 -3.71
N LEU A 5 -1.55 31.44 -4.56
CA LEU A 5 -0.70 30.27 -4.71
C LEU A 5 -0.05 30.03 -3.34
N LEU A 6 -0.70 29.22 -2.50
CA LEU A 6 -0.04 28.58 -1.36
C LEU A 6 0.91 27.52 -1.94
N ALA A 7 2.07 28.00 -2.39
CA ALA A 7 3.24 27.19 -2.59
C ALA A 7 3.67 26.67 -1.22
N TRP A 8 3.95 25.37 -1.15
CA TRP A 8 4.54 24.75 0.02
C TRP A 8 5.82 25.51 0.40
N THR A 9 6.03 25.70 1.69
CA THR A 9 7.34 26.15 2.15
C THR A 9 8.36 25.05 1.87
N GLU A 10 9.61 25.42 1.60
CA GLU A 10 10.71 24.47 1.39
C GLU A 10 10.81 23.49 2.57
N ASP A 11 10.55 23.98 3.79
CA ASP A 11 10.56 23.20 5.03
C ASP A 11 9.50 22.08 5.05
N GLU A 12 8.30 22.34 4.53
CA GLU A 12 7.22 21.33 4.47
C GLU A 12 7.50 20.26 3.42
N LEU A 13 8.07 20.66 2.26
CA LEU A 13 8.54 19.71 1.24
C LEU A 13 9.71 18.90 1.76
N GLN A 14 10.61 19.51 2.52
CA GLN A 14 11.75 18.84 3.13
C GLN A 14 11.31 17.87 4.23
N TYR A 15 10.30 18.21 5.03
CA TYR A 15 9.67 17.31 5.99
C TYR A 15 9.03 16.10 5.29
N LEU A 16 8.23 16.33 4.24
CA LEU A 16 7.60 15.24 3.49
C LEU A 16 8.66 14.35 2.82
N ASN A 17 9.69 14.93 2.22
CA ASN A 17 10.81 14.20 1.66
C ASN A 17 11.58 13.44 2.73
N ALA A 18 11.75 13.98 3.94
CA ALA A 18 12.39 13.29 5.06
C ALA A 18 11.56 12.10 5.55
N VAL A 19 10.24 12.27 5.69
CA VAL A 19 9.32 11.18 6.09
C VAL A 19 9.29 10.06 5.04
N LEU A 20 9.28 10.40 3.75
CA LEU A 20 9.34 9.42 2.65
C LEU A 20 10.74 8.79 2.53
N ARG A 21 11.83 9.56 2.70
CA ARG A 21 13.21 9.05 2.70
C ARG A 21 13.55 8.20 3.91
N TRP A 22 12.93 8.39 5.07
CA TRP A 22 13.16 7.55 6.24
C TRP A 22 12.74 6.09 6.01
N LYS A 23 11.85 5.82 5.05
CA LYS A 23 11.56 4.46 4.57
C LYS A 23 12.60 3.93 3.58
N ASP A 24 13.24 4.82 2.82
CA ASP A 24 14.32 4.51 1.89
C ASP A 24 15.70 4.46 2.57
N ALA A 25 15.80 4.72 3.88
CA ALA A 25 17.04 4.54 4.62
C ALA A 25 17.45 3.06 4.49
N PRO A 26 18.51 2.76 3.73
CA PRO A 26 18.90 1.40 3.50
C PRO A 26 19.29 0.77 4.84
N ALA A 27 19.05 -0.53 4.96
CA ALA A 27 19.58 -1.42 5.98
C ALA A 27 21.14 -1.49 5.94
N GLU A 28 21.82 -0.34 5.87
CA GLU A 28 23.28 -0.19 5.88
C GLU A 28 23.89 -0.57 7.24
N GLU A 29 23.06 -0.79 8.27
CA GLU A 29 23.50 -1.40 9.52
C GLU A 29 23.77 -2.92 9.38
N TYR A 30 23.22 -3.58 8.34
CA TYR A 30 23.52 -4.99 8.04
C TYR A 30 24.72 -5.19 7.11
N LYS A 31 25.15 -4.16 6.36
CA LYS A 31 26.34 -4.24 5.50
C LYS A 31 27.66 -4.12 6.25
N ARG A 32 27.66 -3.47 7.42
CA ARG A 32 28.87 -3.37 8.27
C ARG A 32 29.23 -4.68 8.99
N LEU A 33 28.34 -5.67 8.94
CA LEU A 33 28.59 -7.03 9.47
C LEU A 33 28.89 -8.07 8.37
N SER A 34 28.79 -7.74 7.07
CA SER A 34 29.11 -8.67 5.98
C SER A 34 30.53 -8.57 5.44
N ASP A 35 31.27 -7.50 5.76
CA ASP A 35 32.63 -7.26 5.24
C ASP A 35 33.74 -7.59 6.26
N GLY A 36 33.39 -8.16 7.42
CA GLY A 36 34.34 -8.71 8.40
C GLY A 36 34.40 -10.24 8.30
N GLY A 37 35.53 -10.76 7.81
CA GLY A 37 35.72 -12.17 7.42
C GLY A 37 35.11 -13.23 8.33
N ALA A 38 34.22 -14.05 7.76
CA ALA A 38 33.64 -15.22 8.41
C ALA A 38 33.45 -16.41 7.44
N ASN A 39 34.39 -16.62 6.52
CA ASN A 39 34.39 -17.77 5.61
C ASN A 39 34.97 -19.06 6.22
N ASP A 40 35.23 -19.11 7.55
CA ASP A 40 35.93 -20.26 8.16
C ASP A 40 35.15 -20.97 9.29
N ALA A 41 33.87 -20.65 9.48
CA ALA A 41 33.06 -21.21 10.57
C ALA A 41 31.80 -21.99 10.14
N LEU A 42 31.57 -22.19 8.84
CA LEU A 42 30.33 -22.79 8.30
C LEU A 42 30.39 -24.31 8.04
N SER A 43 31.43 -25.02 8.50
CA SER A 43 31.57 -26.48 8.29
C SER A 43 31.35 -27.36 9.53
N LYS A 44 30.95 -26.80 10.68
CA LYS A 44 30.87 -27.57 11.95
C LYS A 44 29.59 -27.46 12.77
N LEU A 45 28.50 -26.92 12.24
CA LEU A 45 27.20 -26.97 12.91
C LEU A 45 26.11 -27.40 11.92
N ASP A 46 26.22 -28.65 11.49
CA ASP A 46 25.06 -29.43 11.10
C ASP A 46 24.83 -30.49 12.18
N LEU A 47 23.55 -30.77 12.48
CA LEU A 47 23.03 -31.68 13.50
C LEU A 47 22.91 -31.12 14.93
N GLN A 48 21.88 -30.31 15.17
CA GLN A 48 20.99 -30.50 16.32
C GLN A 48 19.68 -29.69 16.18
N GLY A 49 18.57 -30.40 15.96
CA GLY A 49 17.22 -29.99 16.39
C GLY A 49 16.63 -28.73 15.75
N SER A 50 16.12 -28.87 14.52
CA SER A 50 15.21 -27.92 13.88
C SER A 50 13.90 -27.74 14.68
N LYS A 51 13.92 -26.86 15.69
CA LYS A 51 12.78 -26.00 16.00
C LYS A 51 13.08 -24.65 15.37
N SER A 52 12.62 -24.47 14.13
CA SER A 52 12.50 -23.14 13.55
C SER A 52 11.56 -22.35 14.44
N VAL A 53 12.12 -21.53 15.34
CA VAL A 53 11.40 -20.37 15.87
C VAL A 53 11.11 -19.52 14.65
N GLN A 54 9.92 -19.70 14.07
CA GLN A 54 9.36 -18.73 13.15
C GLN A 54 9.30 -17.44 13.95
N GLU A 55 10.25 -16.53 13.73
CA GLU A 55 10.02 -15.13 14.01
C GLU A 55 8.69 -14.80 13.33
N THR A 56 7.65 -14.62 14.13
CA THR A 56 6.36 -14.12 13.67
C THR A 56 6.65 -12.75 13.08
N LYS A 57 6.86 -12.72 11.77
CA LYS A 57 7.06 -11.49 11.01
C LYS A 57 5.83 -10.62 11.26
N GLU A 58 5.96 -9.63 12.13
CA GLU A 58 4.91 -8.67 12.40
C GLU A 58 4.51 -8.03 11.06
N GLU A 59 3.28 -8.29 10.61
CA GLU A 59 2.80 -7.71 9.36
C GLU A 59 2.47 -6.23 9.62
N GLU A 60 3.22 -5.33 8.99
CA GLU A 60 2.99 -3.88 9.07
C GLU A 60 1.87 -3.46 8.11
N ILE A 61 0.89 -2.66 8.57
CA ILE A 61 -0.19 -2.06 7.78
C ILE A 61 -0.03 -0.54 7.79
N MET A 62 -0.02 0.10 6.63
CA MET A 62 0.17 1.53 6.41
C MET A 62 -1.15 2.20 6.06
N ILE A 63 -1.64 3.13 6.88
CA ILE A 63 -2.91 3.85 6.68
C ILE A 63 -2.68 5.35 6.57
N LEU A 64 -3.30 5.98 5.57
CA LEU A 64 -3.36 7.44 5.44
C LEU A 64 -4.56 7.99 6.20
N VAL A 65 -4.39 9.13 6.87
CA VAL A 65 -5.49 9.90 7.47
C VAL A 65 -5.62 11.23 6.73
N LEU A 66 -6.73 11.38 6.01
CA LEU A 66 -7.01 12.49 5.09
C LEU A 66 -8.26 13.24 5.54
N GLY A 67 -8.35 14.52 5.22
CA GLY A 67 -9.54 15.34 5.51
C GLY A 67 -9.21 16.82 5.61
N ALA A 68 -10.25 17.66 5.63
CA ALA A 68 -10.12 19.11 5.72
C ALA A 68 -9.45 19.55 7.03
N GLU A 69 -9.11 20.83 7.14
CA GLU A 69 -8.64 21.40 8.40
C GLU A 69 -9.72 21.30 9.49
N GLY A 70 -9.33 21.09 10.74
CA GLY A 70 -10.26 21.11 11.88
C GLY A 70 -11.25 19.94 11.98
N VAL A 71 -11.22 18.95 11.07
CA VAL A 71 -12.11 17.77 11.12
C VAL A 71 -11.75 16.77 12.23
N GLY A 72 -10.65 16.97 12.94
CA GLY A 72 -10.23 16.14 14.08
C GLY A 72 -9.41 14.89 13.70
N LYS A 73 -8.61 14.97 12.62
CA LYS A 73 -7.65 13.92 12.24
C LYS A 73 -6.70 13.56 13.39
N THR A 74 -6.00 14.55 13.94
CA THR A 74 -5.08 14.37 15.07
C THR A 74 -5.79 13.82 16.30
N ALA A 75 -6.98 14.33 16.62
CA ALA A 75 -7.77 13.85 17.75
C ALA A 75 -8.12 12.36 17.60
N LEU A 76 -8.47 11.92 16.38
CA LEU A 76 -8.79 10.51 16.09
C LEU A 76 -7.57 9.61 16.30
N VAL A 77 -6.41 9.99 15.75
CA VAL A 77 -5.16 9.23 15.91
C VAL A 77 -4.70 9.20 17.37
N GLN A 78 -4.75 10.35 18.06
CA GLN A 78 -4.38 10.42 19.48
C GLN A 78 -5.31 9.62 20.38
N LYS A 79 -6.62 9.59 20.08
CA LYS A 79 -7.59 8.81 20.86
C LYS A 79 -7.31 7.31 20.71
N PHE A 80 -7.03 6.85 19.49
CA PHE A 80 -6.64 5.47 19.21
C PHE A 80 -5.29 5.09 19.85
N ALA A 81 -4.32 6.00 19.79
CA ALA A 81 -2.98 5.79 20.35
C ALA A 81 -3.01 5.44 21.85
N LYS A 82 -3.93 6.05 22.61
CA LYS A 82 -4.05 5.84 24.07
C LYS A 82 -4.33 4.39 24.45
N THR A 83 -5.01 3.62 23.59
CA THR A 83 -5.39 2.23 23.84
C THR A 83 -4.50 1.22 23.12
N HIS A 84 -3.79 1.63 22.06
CA HIS A 84 -3.06 0.74 21.15
C HIS A 84 -1.56 1.07 21.06
N HIS A 85 -0.95 1.60 22.13
CA HIS A 85 0.46 1.96 22.13
C HIS A 85 1.38 0.80 21.76
N HIS A 86 2.27 1.04 20.80
CA HIS A 86 3.35 0.11 20.50
C HIS A 86 4.46 0.23 21.57
N PRO A 87 5.00 -0.88 22.10
CA PRO A 87 5.97 -0.87 23.21
C PRO A 87 7.32 -0.24 22.82
N SER A 88 7.64 -0.20 21.53
CA SER A 88 8.80 0.54 21.03
C SER A 88 8.52 2.05 21.01
N THR A 89 9.13 2.78 21.95
CA THR A 89 9.08 4.24 22.05
C THR A 89 9.86 4.97 20.94
N SER A 90 10.61 4.23 20.12
CA SER A 90 11.52 4.80 19.12
C SER A 90 10.84 5.24 17.81
N LYS A 91 9.61 4.77 17.54
CA LYS A 91 8.93 5.02 16.27
C LYS A 91 7.55 5.64 16.51
N PRO A 92 7.40 6.97 16.31
CA PRO A 92 6.09 7.61 16.40
C PRO A 92 5.14 7.03 15.36
N ASN A 93 3.84 7.08 15.65
CA ASN A 93 2.74 6.64 14.77
C ASN A 93 2.65 5.13 14.47
N ARG A 94 3.25 4.29 15.33
CA ARG A 94 3.06 2.83 15.30
C ARG A 94 2.14 2.39 16.43
N TYR A 95 1.19 1.52 16.10
CA TYR A 95 0.20 0.99 17.04
C TYR A 95 0.05 -0.52 16.85
N LEU A 96 -0.20 -1.25 17.93
CA LEU A 96 -0.49 -2.67 17.85
C LEU A 96 -1.98 -2.88 17.73
N LEU A 97 -2.41 -3.57 16.68
CA LEU A 97 -3.81 -3.86 16.41
C LEU A 97 -4.00 -5.36 16.25
N THR A 98 -4.87 -5.95 17.07
CA THR A 98 -5.16 -7.38 17.01
C THR A 98 -6.46 -7.60 16.26
N LEU A 99 -6.39 -8.25 15.10
CA LEU A 99 -7.57 -8.56 14.30
C LEU A 99 -7.94 -10.04 14.45
N PRO A 100 -9.23 -10.39 14.48
CA PRO A 100 -9.66 -11.78 14.42
C PRO A 100 -9.25 -12.40 13.09
N SER A 101 -8.74 -13.63 13.08
CA SER A 101 -8.51 -14.34 11.81
C SER A 101 -9.83 -14.85 11.26
N ASP A 102 -10.08 -14.61 9.97
CA ASP A 102 -11.22 -15.16 9.24
C ASP A 102 -11.13 -16.68 8.99
N HIS A 103 -10.19 -17.39 9.63
CA HIS A 103 -10.02 -18.82 9.44
C HIS A 103 -11.03 -19.60 10.28
N SER A 104 -11.97 -20.26 9.61
CA SER A 104 -12.99 -21.17 10.16
C SER A 104 -12.43 -22.43 10.84
N SER A 105 -11.11 -22.56 11.00
CA SER A 105 -10.48 -23.74 11.60
C SER A 105 -10.35 -23.62 13.12
N GLY A 106 -11.49 -23.64 13.82
CA GLY A 106 -11.68 -24.22 15.16
C GLY A 106 -10.82 -23.75 16.34
N ARG A 107 -9.95 -22.74 16.18
CA ARG A 107 -9.27 -22.06 17.29
C ARG A 107 -9.27 -20.57 16.98
N ASP A 108 -9.71 -19.77 17.95
CA ASP A 108 -9.62 -18.31 17.96
C ASP A 108 -8.16 -17.88 17.78
N LYS A 109 -7.71 -17.79 16.54
CA LYS A 109 -6.41 -17.24 16.19
C LYS A 109 -6.64 -15.78 15.87
N SER A 110 -6.26 -14.89 16.77
CA SER A 110 -6.08 -13.49 16.42
C SER A 110 -4.67 -13.29 15.87
N THR A 111 -4.54 -12.36 14.92
CA THR A 111 -3.24 -11.96 14.38
C THR A 111 -3.02 -10.51 14.78
N THR A 112 -1.87 -10.25 15.40
CA THR A 112 -1.46 -8.89 15.77
C THR A 112 -0.68 -8.27 14.62
N TYR A 113 -1.09 -7.06 14.24
CA TYR A 113 -0.50 -6.26 13.18
C TYR A 113 0.08 -4.98 13.78
N THR A 114 1.14 -4.48 13.14
CA THR A 114 1.70 -3.17 13.47
C THR A 114 1.11 -2.15 12.51
N LEU A 115 0.22 -1.30 13.01
CA LEU A 115 -0.43 -0.25 12.24
C LEU A 115 0.42 1.02 12.23
N HIS A 116 0.67 1.56 11.06
CA HIS A 116 1.38 2.81 10.83
C HIS A 116 0.43 3.83 10.24
N THR A 117 0.24 4.95 10.93
CA THR A 117 -0.66 6.00 10.46
C THR A 117 0.14 7.20 10.00
N LEU A 118 -0.17 7.74 8.82
CA LEU A 118 0.32 9.06 8.41
C LEU A 118 -0.85 10.02 8.28
N GLU A 119 -0.88 11.02 9.16
CA GLU A 119 -1.76 12.17 9.01
C GLU A 119 -1.17 13.14 7.98
N LEU A 120 -1.99 13.53 7.00
CA LEU A 120 -1.60 14.51 6.00
C LEU A 120 -2.33 15.84 6.25
N PRO A 121 -1.60 16.98 6.19
CA PRO A 121 -2.20 18.29 6.40
C PRO A 121 -3.18 18.64 5.27
N HIS A 122 -4.18 19.48 5.56
CA HIS A 122 -4.95 20.12 4.49
C HIS A 122 -4.15 21.34 3.98
N PRO A 123 -4.09 21.64 2.68
CA PRO A 123 -4.76 20.98 1.55
C PRO A 123 -3.89 19.98 0.76
N TRP A 124 -3.11 19.09 1.43
CA TRP A 124 -2.18 18.16 0.75
C TRP A 124 -2.83 17.38 -0.39
N SER A 125 -4.00 16.81 -0.18
CA SER A 125 -4.69 16.01 -1.20
C SER A 125 -5.04 16.81 -2.45
N THR A 126 -5.39 18.10 -2.30
CA THR A 126 -5.70 18.97 -3.42
C THR A 126 -4.42 19.47 -4.10
N THR A 127 -3.48 20.00 -3.32
CA THR A 127 -2.25 20.62 -3.84
C THR A 127 -1.33 19.57 -4.45
N THR A 128 -1.02 18.48 -3.73
CA THR A 128 -0.11 17.45 -4.23
C THR A 128 -0.66 16.78 -5.50
N ARG A 129 -1.98 16.63 -5.63
CA ARG A 129 -2.58 16.09 -6.86
C ARG A 129 -2.37 17.01 -8.07
N THR A 130 -2.41 18.34 -7.89
CA THR A 130 -2.30 19.31 -8.99
C THR A 130 -0.85 19.71 -9.27
N THR A 131 -0.04 19.94 -8.23
CA THR A 131 1.34 20.43 -8.36
C THR A 131 2.38 19.32 -8.42
N HIS A 132 2.15 18.20 -7.72
CA HIS A 132 3.12 17.09 -7.59
C HIS A 132 2.48 15.70 -7.76
N PRO A 133 1.88 15.39 -8.93
CA PRO A 133 1.11 14.15 -9.14
C PRO A 133 1.91 12.86 -8.95
N HIS A 134 3.24 12.91 -9.07
CA HIS A 134 4.12 11.78 -8.76
C HIS A 134 4.16 11.45 -7.27
N LEU A 135 4.12 12.45 -6.38
CA LEU A 135 4.06 12.25 -4.93
C LEU A 135 2.70 11.67 -4.51
N TRP A 136 1.61 12.12 -5.15
CA TRP A 136 0.28 11.54 -4.95
C TRP A 136 0.28 10.04 -5.29
N THR A 137 0.76 9.69 -6.48
CA THR A 137 0.87 8.29 -6.93
C THR A 137 1.73 7.48 -5.97
N ARG A 138 2.94 7.95 -5.66
CA ARG A 138 3.86 7.26 -4.74
C ARG A 138 3.22 7.00 -3.38
N THR A 139 2.58 8.02 -2.81
CA THR A 139 1.92 7.89 -1.50
C THR A 139 0.78 6.87 -1.55
N LEU A 140 -0.07 6.89 -2.57
CA LEU A 140 -1.14 5.89 -2.67
C LEU A 140 -0.63 4.47 -2.92
N THR A 141 0.50 4.30 -3.62
CA THR A 141 1.10 2.98 -3.86
C THR A 141 1.80 2.40 -2.63
N GLU A 142 2.34 3.24 -1.76
CA GLU A 142 3.07 2.81 -0.55
C GLU A 142 2.14 2.45 0.62
N TYR A 143 0.91 2.96 0.60
CA TYR A 143 -0.06 2.78 1.67
C TYR A 143 -1.09 1.72 1.31
N ASP A 144 -1.71 1.14 2.33
CA ASP A 144 -2.66 0.03 2.17
C ASP A 144 -4.11 0.46 2.20
N GLY A 145 -4.38 1.61 2.81
CA GLY A 145 -5.67 2.23 2.80
C GLY A 145 -5.67 3.66 3.29
N ALA A 146 -6.83 4.28 3.26
CA ALA A 146 -7.06 5.63 3.76
C ALA A 146 -8.34 5.72 4.59
N MET A 147 -8.25 6.49 5.67
CA MET A 147 -9.37 7.02 6.41
C MET A 147 -9.61 8.46 5.96
N ILE A 148 -10.81 8.74 5.47
CA ILE A 148 -11.18 10.04 4.90
C ILE A 148 -12.19 10.69 5.82
N LEU A 149 -11.77 11.76 6.49
CA LEU A 149 -12.52 12.39 7.56
C LEU A 149 -13.25 13.64 7.10
N TYR A 150 -14.47 13.81 7.62
CA TYR A 150 -15.23 15.06 7.61
C TYR A 150 -15.79 15.34 9.01
N SER A 151 -16.18 16.59 9.28
CA SER A 151 -16.81 17.01 10.54
C SER A 151 -18.33 17.08 10.37
N VAL A 152 -19.11 16.50 11.27
CA VAL A 152 -20.59 16.61 11.20
C VAL A 152 -21.09 18.04 11.43
N THR A 153 -20.23 18.93 11.93
CA THR A 153 -20.49 20.35 12.15
C THR A 153 -20.16 21.23 10.94
N ASP A 154 -19.58 20.66 9.88
CA ASP A 154 -19.10 21.41 8.72
C ASP A 154 -19.43 20.67 7.40
N PRO A 155 -20.49 21.07 6.70
CA PRO A 155 -20.88 20.49 5.41
C PRO A 155 -19.79 20.55 4.34
N SER A 156 -18.98 21.61 4.32
CA SER A 156 -17.92 21.76 3.32
C SER A 156 -16.83 20.69 3.45
N SER A 157 -16.59 20.23 4.67
CA SER A 157 -15.65 19.13 4.92
C SER A 157 -16.12 17.80 4.34
N LEU A 158 -17.44 17.55 4.23
CA LEU A 158 -17.99 16.35 3.60
C LEU A 158 -17.81 16.38 2.08
N GLU A 159 -18.02 17.55 1.46
CA GLU A 159 -17.75 17.74 0.03
C GLU A 159 -16.26 17.49 -0.28
N HIS A 160 -15.37 18.04 0.57
CA HIS A 160 -13.94 17.83 0.45
C HIS A 160 -13.56 16.34 0.60
N ALA A 161 -14.09 15.66 1.61
CA ALA A 161 -13.88 14.21 1.81
C ALA A 161 -14.36 13.39 0.60
N THR A 162 -15.52 13.74 0.04
CA THR A 162 -16.07 13.08 -1.16
C THR A 162 -15.18 13.30 -2.39
N SER A 163 -14.62 14.52 -2.53
CA SER A 163 -13.67 14.84 -3.60
C SER A 163 -12.37 14.02 -3.48
N ILE A 164 -11.83 13.88 -2.26
CA ILE A 164 -10.65 13.05 -1.99
C ILE A 164 -10.94 11.59 -2.34
N ALA A 165 -12.05 11.03 -1.85
CA ALA A 165 -12.40 9.63 -2.09
C ALA A 165 -12.56 9.33 -3.58
N SER A 166 -13.23 10.21 -4.31
CA SER A 166 -13.37 10.11 -5.76
C SER A 166 -12.00 10.16 -6.45
N ALA A 167 -11.12 11.07 -6.03
CA ALA A 167 -9.78 11.19 -6.60
C ALA A 167 -8.91 9.93 -6.40
N ILE A 168 -9.00 9.30 -5.23
CA ILE A 168 -8.29 8.04 -4.96
C ILE A 168 -8.86 6.92 -5.84
N ARG A 169 -10.19 6.82 -5.93
CA ARG A 169 -10.84 5.82 -6.79
C ARG A 169 -10.44 5.99 -8.25
N ASP A 170 -10.48 7.22 -8.76
CA ASP A 170 -10.13 7.54 -10.14
C ASP A 170 -8.64 7.28 -10.40
N HIS A 171 -7.77 7.51 -9.40
CA HIS A 171 -6.36 7.13 -9.49
C HIS A 171 -6.19 5.63 -9.72
N PHE A 172 -6.76 4.78 -8.87
CA PHE A 172 -6.63 3.32 -9.04
C PHE A 172 -7.38 2.78 -10.27
N ALA A 173 -8.44 3.43 -10.72
CA ALA A 173 -9.13 3.09 -11.97
C ALA A 173 -8.33 3.47 -13.23
N SER A 174 -7.52 4.54 -13.15
CA SER A 174 -6.69 5.03 -14.27
C SER A 174 -5.31 4.40 -14.36
N LEU A 175 -4.84 3.74 -13.29
CA LEU A 175 -3.57 3.02 -13.32
C LEU A 175 -3.59 2.04 -14.49
N PRO A 176 -2.61 2.12 -15.41
CA PRO A 176 -2.55 1.18 -16.50
C PRO A 176 -2.46 -0.21 -15.87
N GLN A 177 -3.26 -1.12 -16.39
CA GLN A 177 -3.01 -2.52 -16.21
C GLN A 177 -1.65 -2.79 -16.89
N PHE A 178 -0.54 -2.54 -16.19
CA PHE A 178 0.83 -2.61 -16.71
C PHE A 178 1.31 -4.05 -16.76
N SER A 179 1.61 -4.55 -17.96
CA SER A 179 2.21 -5.86 -18.13
C SER A 179 3.59 -5.89 -17.45
N GLU A 180 3.81 -6.83 -16.53
CA GLU A 180 5.15 -7.35 -16.27
C GLU A 180 5.59 -8.20 -17.47
N ASP A 181 5.60 -7.64 -18.69
CA ASP A 181 6.50 -8.14 -19.73
C ASP A 181 7.86 -7.54 -19.41
N LEU A 182 8.50 -8.11 -18.38
CA LEU A 182 9.93 -7.99 -18.18
C LEU A 182 10.60 -8.47 -19.47
N VAL A 183 11.00 -7.52 -20.30
CA VAL A 183 11.99 -7.73 -21.33
C VAL A 183 13.22 -8.32 -20.63
N PRO A 184 13.68 -9.55 -20.95
CA PRO A 184 14.93 -10.05 -20.41
C PRO A 184 16.07 -9.31 -21.10
N PHE A 185 16.44 -8.14 -20.58
CA PHE A 185 17.67 -7.45 -20.99
C PHE A 185 18.77 -7.75 -19.99
N ASN A 186 19.48 -8.85 -20.22
CA ASN A 186 20.94 -8.89 -20.31
C ASN A 186 21.44 -10.34 -20.30
N LYS A 187 21.47 -10.95 -21.49
CA LYS A 187 22.62 -11.76 -21.88
C LYS A 187 23.19 -11.15 -23.15
N PRO A 188 24.49 -10.78 -23.19
CA PRO A 188 25.13 -10.43 -24.44
C PRO A 188 25.21 -11.70 -25.28
N ILE A 189 24.29 -11.87 -26.23
CA ILE A 189 24.39 -12.92 -27.25
C ILE A 189 25.40 -12.42 -28.28
N GLY A 190 26.48 -13.19 -28.43
CA GLY A 190 27.57 -12.92 -29.36
C GLY A 190 27.09 -12.61 -30.78
N ARG A 191 27.93 -11.83 -31.47
CA ARG A 191 27.77 -11.39 -32.86
C ARG A 191 27.29 -12.53 -33.76
N GLY A 192 26.07 -12.45 -34.30
CA GLY A 192 25.70 -13.28 -35.45
C GLY A 192 24.21 -13.45 -35.76
N SER A 193 23.29 -13.36 -34.79
CA SER A 193 21.88 -13.70 -35.06
C SER A 193 21.00 -12.48 -35.27
N LYS A 194 20.35 -12.42 -36.45
CA LYS A 194 19.31 -11.45 -36.81
C LYS A 194 18.17 -11.53 -35.79
N ALA A 195 17.98 -10.47 -35.01
CA ALA A 195 16.90 -10.35 -34.04
C ALA A 195 15.55 -10.22 -34.76
N HIS A 196 14.71 -11.26 -34.68
CA HIS A 196 13.29 -11.13 -34.95
C HIS A 196 12.63 -10.47 -33.74
N TYR A 197 12.28 -9.19 -33.87
CA TYR A 197 11.41 -8.52 -32.90
C TYR A 197 9.99 -9.08 -33.08
N LEU A 198 9.61 -10.06 -32.27
CA LEU A 198 8.22 -10.44 -32.11
C LEU A 198 7.53 -9.35 -31.29
N HIS A 199 6.74 -8.51 -31.95
CA HIS A 199 5.77 -7.65 -31.29
C HIS A 199 4.71 -8.53 -30.63
N PHE A 200 4.91 -8.88 -29.37
CA PHE A 200 3.87 -9.52 -28.57
C PHE A 200 2.87 -8.46 -28.12
N LYS A 201 1.77 -8.32 -28.86
CA LYS A 201 0.54 -7.73 -28.32
C LYS A 201 -0.13 -8.77 -27.44
N LYS A 202 0.34 -8.95 -26.21
CA LYS A 202 -0.40 -9.70 -25.18
C LYS A 202 -0.98 -8.71 -24.20
N THR A 203 -2.30 -8.56 -24.20
CA THR A 203 -3.05 -7.96 -23.09
C THR A 203 -3.07 -8.98 -21.96
N THR A 204 -2.05 -8.98 -21.10
CA THR A 204 -2.14 -9.66 -19.81
C THR A 204 -3.03 -8.82 -18.90
N LYS A 205 -4.05 -9.46 -18.30
CA LYS A 205 -4.88 -8.81 -17.27
C LYS A 205 -3.97 -8.54 -16.08
N ASN A 206 -3.71 -7.28 -15.76
CA ASN A 206 -2.91 -6.97 -14.59
C ASN A 206 -3.77 -6.95 -13.35
N VAL A 207 -3.21 -7.52 -12.27
CA VAL A 207 -3.82 -7.44 -10.96
C VAL A 207 -3.59 -6.03 -10.45
N VAL A 208 -4.64 -5.23 -10.44
CA VAL A 208 -4.61 -3.96 -9.72
C VAL A 208 -4.94 -4.28 -8.27
N ARG A 209 -4.12 -3.76 -7.36
CA ARG A 209 -4.36 -3.86 -5.93
C ARG A 209 -5.56 -2.97 -5.57
N GLU A 210 -6.56 -3.53 -4.91
CA GLU A 210 -7.63 -2.74 -4.32
C GLU A 210 -7.12 -1.92 -3.13
N PHE A 211 -7.55 -0.68 -3.02
CA PHE A 211 -7.15 0.24 -1.96
C PHE A 211 -8.24 0.36 -0.91
N ALA A 212 -7.93 0.06 0.34
CA ALA A 212 -8.92 0.11 1.42
C ALA A 212 -9.31 1.56 1.71
N MET A 213 -10.61 1.87 1.77
CA MET A 213 -11.09 3.21 2.08
C MET A 213 -12.23 3.15 3.08
N VAL A 214 -12.19 4.05 4.07
CA VAL A 214 -13.28 4.26 5.02
C VAL A 214 -13.60 5.75 5.09
N LEU A 215 -14.89 6.09 4.96
CA LEU A 215 -15.38 7.45 5.13
C LEU A 215 -15.82 7.67 6.59
N VAL A 216 -15.33 8.71 7.24
CA VAL A 216 -15.47 8.91 8.68
C VAL A 216 -16.08 10.29 8.95
N GLY A 217 -17.30 10.32 9.48
CA GLY A 217 -17.85 11.52 10.10
C GLY A 217 -17.33 11.64 11.52
N ASN A 218 -16.75 12.78 11.90
CA ASN A 218 -16.21 13.00 13.23
C ASN A 218 -16.98 14.11 13.97
N LYS A 219 -16.81 14.13 15.30
CA LYS A 219 -17.51 15.00 16.25
C LYS A 219 -19.00 14.69 16.37
N SER A 220 -19.39 13.41 16.28
CA SER A 220 -20.80 13.00 16.43
C SER A 220 -21.39 13.30 17.83
N ASP A 221 -20.53 13.54 18.82
CA ASP A 221 -20.91 13.93 20.18
C ASP A 221 -21.52 15.32 20.32
N VAL A 222 -21.53 16.14 19.27
CA VAL A 222 -22.19 17.45 19.30
C VAL A 222 -23.68 17.39 19.59
N ASP A 223 -24.35 16.25 19.40
CA ASP A 223 -25.75 16.08 19.83
C ASP A 223 -25.85 15.93 21.35
N ILE A 224 -24.89 15.23 21.96
CA ILE A 224 -24.79 14.99 23.41
C ILE A 224 -24.37 16.28 24.11
N LEU A 225 -23.35 16.94 23.57
CA LEU A 225 -22.84 18.20 24.10
C LEU A 225 -23.72 19.38 23.74
N GLY A 226 -24.39 19.38 22.59
CA GLY A 226 -25.33 20.42 22.18
C GLY A 226 -26.53 20.47 23.12
N GLY A 227 -27.06 19.32 23.56
CA GLY A 227 -28.10 19.30 24.59
C GLY A 227 -27.65 19.91 25.92
N ALA A 228 -26.45 19.58 26.38
CA ALA A 228 -25.89 20.08 27.64
C ALA A 228 -25.43 21.54 27.55
N ALA A 229 -24.84 21.95 26.43
CA ALA A 229 -24.36 23.30 26.18
C ALA A 229 -25.51 24.25 25.85
N ILE A 230 -26.57 23.83 25.15
CA ILE A 230 -27.79 24.63 25.00
C ILE A 230 -28.49 24.79 26.35
N ALA A 231 -28.54 23.73 27.19
CA ALA A 231 -29.06 23.85 28.56
C ALA A 231 -28.19 24.77 29.43
N ALA A 232 -26.86 24.67 29.35
CA ALA A 232 -25.92 25.51 30.09
C ALA A 232 -25.85 26.95 29.55
N THR A 233 -26.02 27.16 28.25
CA THR A 233 -26.06 28.49 27.61
C THR A 233 -27.42 29.14 27.84
N ALA A 234 -28.53 28.40 27.86
CA ALA A 234 -29.82 28.89 28.33
C ALA A 234 -29.81 29.21 29.84
N ALA A 235 -29.02 28.48 30.64
CA ALA A 235 -28.77 28.82 32.04
C ALA A 235 -27.80 30.01 32.20
N ALA A 236 -26.81 30.17 31.33
CA ALA A 236 -25.83 31.26 31.36
C ALA A 236 -26.35 32.57 30.73
N THR A 237 -27.32 32.52 29.82
CA THR A 237 -28.09 33.72 29.43
C THR A 237 -28.99 34.23 30.56
N ALA A 238 -29.21 33.42 31.60
CA ALA A 238 -29.78 33.86 32.88
C ALA A 238 -28.72 34.26 33.93
N GLY A 239 -27.41 34.12 33.64
CA GLY A 239 -26.34 34.41 34.60
C GLY A 239 -24.97 34.52 33.93
N SER A 240 -24.52 35.75 33.74
CA SER A 240 -23.21 36.12 33.19
C SER A 240 -22.04 35.35 33.80
N LEU A 241 -21.37 34.51 33.01
CA LEU A 241 -20.13 33.81 33.37
C LEU A 241 -19.11 33.92 32.23
N SER A 242 -18.50 35.09 32.11
CA SER A 242 -17.40 35.37 31.18
C SER A 242 -16.02 34.88 31.68
N GLY A 243 -15.98 33.97 32.67
CA GLY A 243 -14.76 33.70 33.46
C GLY A 243 -14.12 32.32 33.34
N LEU A 244 -14.73 31.36 32.64
CA LEU A 244 -14.17 30.00 32.51
C LEU A 244 -13.63 29.81 31.10
N GLY A 245 -12.31 29.96 30.94
CA GLY A 245 -11.55 29.73 29.72
C GLY A 245 -11.50 28.26 29.26
N LEU A 246 -12.64 27.57 29.26
CA LEU A 246 -12.86 26.37 28.48
C LEU A 246 -13.12 26.83 27.04
N GLY A 247 -12.25 26.48 26.11
CA GLY A 247 -12.40 26.80 24.69
C GLY A 247 -13.67 26.17 24.10
N LEU A 248 -14.82 26.81 24.31
CA LEU A 248 -16.14 26.43 23.80
C LEU A 248 -16.31 26.82 22.31
N SER A 249 -15.30 27.44 21.70
CA SER A 249 -15.32 27.89 20.29
C SER A 249 -15.45 26.76 19.25
N GLY A 250 -15.44 25.49 19.69
CA GLY A 250 -15.59 24.32 18.84
C GLY A 250 -16.91 23.55 18.98
N ILE A 251 -17.83 23.95 19.87
CA ILE A 251 -19.15 23.30 19.99
C ILE A 251 -20.07 23.86 18.90
N GLY A 252 -19.80 23.44 17.67
CA GLY A 252 -20.72 23.68 16.56
C GLY A 252 -21.95 22.78 16.69
N GLU A 253 -23.11 23.29 16.32
CA GLU A 253 -24.30 22.44 16.14
C GLU A 253 -24.05 21.43 15.01
N ARG A 254 -24.68 20.25 15.12
CA ARG A 254 -24.70 19.29 14.01
C ARG A 254 -25.34 19.95 12.79
N LYS A 255 -24.59 20.03 11.70
CA LYS A 255 -25.07 20.53 10.40
C LYS A 255 -25.32 19.42 9.39
N LEU A 256 -24.73 18.24 9.63
CA LEU A 256 -24.87 17.06 8.78
C LEU A 256 -25.56 15.94 9.54
N SER A 257 -26.68 15.48 8.98
CA SER A 257 -27.37 14.30 9.44
C SER A 257 -26.58 13.03 9.10
N THR A 258 -26.79 11.99 9.90
CA THR A 258 -26.29 10.64 9.63
C THR A 258 -26.74 10.11 8.27
N LYS A 259 -27.93 10.53 7.80
CA LYS A 259 -28.45 10.12 6.48
C LYS A 259 -27.60 10.70 5.34
N GLU A 260 -27.22 11.97 5.42
CA GLU A 260 -26.38 12.62 4.39
C GLU A 260 -24.99 11.99 4.32
N GLY A 261 -24.38 11.70 5.48
CA GLY A 261 -23.11 10.97 5.54
C GLY A 261 -23.18 9.59 4.89
N LYS A 262 -24.21 8.80 5.24
CA LYS A 262 -24.45 7.48 4.63
C LYS A 262 -24.72 7.56 3.13
N GLU A 263 -25.49 8.55 2.68
CA GLU A 263 -25.79 8.73 1.27
C GLU A 263 -24.53 9.11 0.47
N ALA A 264 -23.69 9.99 1.00
CA ALA A 264 -22.39 10.31 0.41
C ALA A 264 -21.50 9.07 0.30
N ALA A 265 -21.41 8.26 1.36
CA ALA A 265 -20.68 7.00 1.34
C ALA A 265 -21.22 6.03 0.28
N LYS A 266 -22.55 5.90 0.17
CA LYS A 266 -23.21 5.05 -0.83
C LYS A 266 -22.86 5.49 -2.26
N LYS A 267 -22.87 6.79 -2.56
CA LYS A 267 -22.47 7.35 -3.87
C LYS A 267 -21.01 7.02 -4.24
N LEU A 268 -20.15 6.85 -3.23
CA LEU A 268 -18.75 6.48 -3.41
C LEU A 268 -18.52 4.96 -3.51
N GLY A 269 -19.54 4.12 -3.28
CA GLY A 269 -19.38 2.67 -3.16
C GLY A 269 -18.84 2.23 -1.80
N LEU A 270 -18.90 3.10 -0.79
CA LEU A 270 -18.39 2.88 0.58
C LEU A 270 -19.52 2.68 1.60
N ALA A 271 -20.68 2.18 1.17
CA ALA A 271 -21.87 2.06 2.03
C ALA A 271 -21.63 1.23 3.31
N GLU A 272 -20.77 0.21 3.24
CA GLU A 272 -20.38 -0.67 4.36
C GLU A 272 -19.05 -0.24 5.02
N ALA A 273 -18.48 0.87 4.59
CA ALA A 273 -17.21 1.42 5.05
C ALA A 273 -17.39 2.89 5.46
N TRP A 274 -18.47 3.16 6.19
CA TRP A 274 -18.81 4.48 6.72
C TRP A 274 -19.16 4.42 8.20
N PHE A 275 -18.61 5.36 8.97
CA PHE A 275 -18.81 5.45 10.43
C PHE A 275 -18.89 6.89 10.89
N GLU A 276 -19.64 7.12 11.96
CA GLU A 276 -19.55 8.34 12.76
C GLU A 276 -18.71 8.07 14.02
N THR A 277 -17.85 9.01 14.38
CA THR A 277 -16.90 8.91 15.49
C THR A 277 -16.95 10.15 16.36
N SER A 278 -16.60 9.97 17.63
CA SER A 278 -16.39 11.06 18.59
C SER A 278 -14.98 10.96 19.14
N ALA A 279 -13.99 11.35 18.34
CA ALA A 279 -12.60 11.25 18.76
C ALA A 279 -12.26 12.17 19.95
N GLY A 280 -12.84 13.37 19.97
CA GLY A 280 -12.51 14.41 20.94
C GLY A 280 -13.10 14.18 22.34
N VAL A 281 -14.23 13.48 22.43
CA VAL A 281 -15.02 13.43 23.67
C VAL A 281 -15.17 11.99 24.13
N THR A 282 -16.03 11.19 23.49
CA THR A 282 -16.39 9.88 24.02
C THR A 282 -15.38 8.80 23.63
N GLY A 283 -14.78 8.88 22.44
CA GLY A 283 -14.01 7.80 21.81
C GLY A 283 -14.87 6.80 21.05
N GLU A 284 -16.16 7.09 20.88
CA GLU A 284 -17.07 6.20 20.19
C GLU A 284 -16.59 5.92 18.75
N ASN A 285 -16.64 4.63 18.38
CA ASN A 285 -16.28 4.07 17.08
C ASN A 285 -14.84 4.32 16.60
N VAL A 286 -13.96 4.89 17.44
CA VAL A 286 -12.56 5.13 17.04
C VAL A 286 -11.86 3.81 16.70
N ASP A 287 -11.88 2.84 17.61
CA ASP A 287 -11.24 1.54 17.41
C ASP A 287 -11.88 0.78 16.23
N VAL A 288 -13.21 0.85 16.11
CA VAL A 288 -13.98 0.21 15.03
C VAL A 288 -13.52 0.69 13.64
N VAL A 289 -13.27 1.99 13.48
CA VAL A 289 -12.80 2.55 12.20
C VAL A 289 -11.41 2.04 11.85
N PHE A 290 -10.50 2.00 12.82
CA PHE A 290 -9.14 1.51 12.63
C PHE A 290 -9.11 0.01 12.32
N GLU A 291 -9.90 -0.79 13.05
CA GLU A 291 -10.08 -2.21 12.76
C GLU A 291 -10.66 -2.45 11.37
N ARG A 292 -11.68 -1.67 10.98
CA ARG A 292 -12.32 -1.82 9.67
C ARG A 292 -11.35 -1.55 8.53
N VAL A 293 -10.63 -0.43 8.56
CA VAL A 293 -9.67 -0.10 7.49
C VAL A 293 -8.50 -1.09 7.44
N ALA A 294 -8.02 -1.55 8.61
CA ALA A 294 -6.95 -2.54 8.67
C ALA A 294 -7.39 -3.91 8.14
N ARG A 295 -8.61 -4.37 8.48
CA ARG A 295 -9.18 -5.62 7.96
C ARG A 295 -9.31 -5.59 6.44
N GLU A 296 -9.84 -4.50 5.90
CA GLU A 296 -9.95 -4.31 4.45
C GLU A 296 -8.57 -4.26 3.79
N ALA A 297 -7.59 -3.58 4.40
CA ALA A 297 -6.21 -3.54 3.89
C ALA A 297 -5.56 -4.94 3.84
N VAL A 298 -5.75 -5.76 4.88
CA VAL A 298 -5.26 -7.14 4.94
C VAL A 298 -5.96 -8.02 3.89
N ARG A 299 -7.29 -7.91 3.78
CA ARG A 299 -8.08 -8.62 2.77
C ARG A 299 -7.57 -8.31 1.36
N ASN A 300 -7.44 -7.03 1.03
CA ASN A 300 -6.98 -6.58 -0.29
C ASN A 300 -5.55 -7.04 -0.59
N ARG A 301 -4.65 -7.04 0.40
CA ARG A 301 -3.28 -7.57 0.23
C ARG A 301 -3.28 -9.07 -0.07
N ARG A 302 -4.12 -9.84 0.64
CA ARG A 302 -4.23 -11.29 0.43
C ARG A 302 -4.72 -11.59 -0.98
N GLU A 303 -5.84 -10.99 -1.38
CA GLU A 303 -6.40 -11.17 -2.72
C GLU A 303 -5.41 -10.75 -3.81
N TYR A 304 -4.67 -9.67 -3.61
CA TYR A 304 -3.63 -9.24 -4.54
C TYR A 304 -2.51 -10.28 -4.68
N ARG A 305 -2.00 -10.83 -3.56
CA ARG A 305 -0.97 -11.88 -3.57
C ARG A 305 -1.46 -13.15 -4.25
N GLU A 306 -2.71 -13.56 -4.00
CA GLU A 306 -3.33 -14.75 -4.61
C GLU A 306 -3.47 -14.57 -6.13
N LYS A 307 -4.09 -13.48 -6.57
CA LYS A 307 -4.26 -13.16 -8.00
C LYS A 307 -2.90 -13.04 -8.71
N LYS A 308 -1.90 -12.41 -8.06
CA LYS A 308 -0.54 -12.32 -8.61
C LYS A 308 0.09 -13.71 -8.78
N GLY A 309 0.01 -14.55 -7.75
CA GLY A 309 0.55 -15.91 -7.80
C GLY A 309 -0.13 -16.80 -8.85
N GLU A 310 -1.45 -16.65 -9.06
CA GLU A 310 -2.16 -17.35 -10.14
C GLU A 310 -1.68 -16.92 -11.53
N LEU A 311 -1.45 -15.63 -11.76
CA LEU A 311 -0.93 -15.14 -13.03
C LEU A 311 0.49 -15.64 -13.30
N GLU A 312 1.37 -15.65 -12.28
CA GLU A 312 2.73 -16.15 -12.40
C GLU A 312 2.75 -17.65 -12.75
N ARG A 313 1.92 -18.46 -12.07
CA ARG A 313 1.76 -19.89 -12.37
C ARG A 313 1.25 -20.10 -13.80
N ASN A 314 0.15 -19.44 -14.17
CA ASN A 314 -0.43 -19.56 -15.51
C ASN A 314 0.53 -19.08 -16.61
N GLY A 315 1.30 -18.02 -16.34
CA GLY A 315 2.34 -17.51 -17.24
C GLY A 315 3.47 -18.50 -17.46
N SER A 316 3.96 -19.13 -16.38
CA SER A 316 5.01 -20.14 -16.44
C SER A 316 4.58 -21.41 -17.18
N GLU A 317 3.35 -21.89 -16.95
CA GLU A 317 2.80 -23.05 -17.66
C GLU A 317 2.63 -22.78 -19.16
N ALA A 318 2.20 -21.57 -19.54
CA ALA A 318 2.06 -21.18 -20.93
C ALA A 318 3.40 -21.09 -21.68
N LEU A 319 4.48 -20.71 -20.98
CA LEU A 319 5.84 -20.73 -21.54
C LEU A 319 6.33 -22.18 -21.72
N LEU A 320 6.15 -23.03 -20.72
CA LEU A 320 6.55 -24.45 -20.79
C LEU A 320 5.84 -25.19 -21.94
N LYS A 321 4.53 -24.96 -22.14
CA LYS A 321 3.79 -25.55 -23.27
C LYS A 321 4.34 -25.11 -24.63
N ARG A 322 4.71 -23.83 -24.78
CA ARG A 322 5.30 -23.32 -26.02
C ARG A 322 6.67 -23.90 -26.31
N ASP A 323 7.50 -24.04 -25.28
CA ASP A 323 8.83 -24.64 -25.45
C ASP A 323 8.72 -26.12 -25.85
N SER A 324 7.74 -26.86 -25.30
CA SER A 324 7.43 -28.22 -25.75
C SER A 324 6.92 -28.29 -27.19
N GLU A 325 6.01 -27.40 -27.60
CA GLU A 325 5.49 -27.35 -28.98
C GLU A 325 6.58 -26.98 -30.00
N MET A 326 7.49 -26.05 -29.64
CA MET A 326 8.65 -25.70 -30.45
C MET A 326 9.64 -26.87 -30.57
N ALA A 327 9.92 -27.59 -29.48
CA ALA A 327 10.77 -28.77 -29.50
C ALA A 327 10.20 -29.89 -30.41
N GLU A 328 8.90 -30.14 -30.38
CA GLU A 328 8.26 -31.14 -31.25
C GLU A 328 8.25 -30.71 -32.74
N SER A 329 8.05 -29.43 -33.02
CA SER A 329 8.07 -28.90 -34.39
C SER A 329 9.45 -28.94 -35.06
N THR A 330 10.54 -28.91 -34.28
CA THR A 330 11.92 -29.04 -34.79
C THR A 330 12.33 -30.50 -34.98
N ALA A 331 11.80 -31.43 -34.18
CA ALA A 331 12.07 -32.86 -34.32
C ALA A 331 11.45 -33.48 -35.59
N THR A 332 10.36 -32.92 -36.10
CA THR A 332 9.66 -33.45 -37.29
C THR A 332 10.20 -32.92 -38.62
N LYS A 333 10.96 -31.80 -38.63
CA LYS A 333 11.59 -31.26 -39.85
C LYS A 333 12.98 -31.81 -40.17
N SER A 334 13.62 -32.56 -39.28
CA SER A 334 14.98 -33.12 -39.51
C SER A 334 15.01 -34.47 -40.25
N LYS A 335 13.85 -35.08 -40.55
CA LYS A 335 13.77 -36.37 -41.28
C LYS A 335 13.82 -36.28 -42.81
N GLY A 336 14.00 -35.09 -43.40
CA GLY A 336 13.88 -34.89 -44.85
C GLY A 336 15.16 -34.61 -45.65
N VAL A 337 16.30 -34.29 -45.03
CA VAL A 337 17.54 -33.90 -45.77
C VAL A 337 18.78 -34.57 -45.17
N GLY A 338 18.68 -35.87 -44.93
CA GLY A 338 19.81 -36.72 -44.56
C GLY A 338 20.42 -37.40 -45.78
N GLY A 339 20.85 -36.63 -46.79
CA GLY A 339 21.36 -37.21 -48.03
C GLY A 339 22.11 -36.26 -48.95
N LEU A 340 23.11 -35.49 -48.48
CA LEU A 340 24.13 -34.93 -49.39
C LEU A 340 25.42 -34.37 -48.76
N TRP A 341 25.84 -34.78 -47.56
CA TRP A 341 27.13 -34.31 -46.99
C TRP A 341 27.97 -35.41 -46.34
N ARG A 342 27.89 -36.64 -46.87
CA ARG A 342 28.91 -37.69 -46.65
C ARG A 342 29.69 -37.94 -47.94
N SER A 343 30.50 -37.00 -48.33
CA SER A 343 31.60 -37.20 -49.30
C SER A 343 32.56 -36.03 -49.11
N LEU A 344 33.75 -36.30 -48.56
CA LEU A 344 35.02 -35.56 -48.70
C LEU A 344 36.03 -35.83 -47.57
N THR A 345 35.87 -36.86 -46.75
CA THR A 345 36.90 -37.24 -45.76
C THR A 345 37.16 -38.75 -45.72
N THR A 346 37.62 -39.32 -46.84
CA THR A 346 38.38 -40.59 -46.95
C THR A 346 38.66 -40.80 -48.44
N GLY A 347 39.86 -40.82 -49.01
CA GLY A 347 41.21 -40.62 -48.52
C GLY A 347 42.17 -40.70 -49.71
N TRP A 348 43.40 -40.20 -49.57
CA TRP A 348 44.54 -40.67 -50.36
C TRP A 348 45.81 -40.62 -49.49
N LEU A 349 46.58 -41.69 -49.59
CA LEU A 349 47.70 -42.07 -48.74
C LEU A 349 48.96 -41.18 -48.89
N PRO A 350 49.91 -41.28 -47.94
CA PRO A 350 51.16 -40.54 -47.92
C PRO A 350 52.26 -41.25 -48.74
N LEU A 351 53.07 -40.45 -49.43
CA LEU A 351 54.39 -40.82 -49.93
C LEU A 351 55.37 -39.69 -49.56
N PHE A 352 56.65 -40.05 -49.40
CA PHE A 352 57.80 -39.26 -48.92
C PHE A 352 57.92 -39.19 -47.38
N GLY A 353 59.03 -39.59 -46.76
CA GLY A 353 60.30 -40.09 -47.25
C GLY A 353 61.27 -40.18 -46.07
N LYS A 354 61.86 -41.36 -45.85
CA LYS A 354 63.02 -41.51 -44.95
C LYS A 354 64.23 -40.86 -45.62
N LYS A 355 64.90 -39.93 -44.93
CA LYS A 355 66.32 -39.63 -45.17
C LYS A 355 67.12 -39.96 -43.91
N LYS A 356 68.08 -40.86 -44.09
CA LYS A 356 69.25 -41.04 -43.22
C LYS A 356 70.19 -39.85 -43.42
N GLY A 357 70.92 -39.53 -42.36
CA GLY A 357 72.02 -38.57 -42.31
C GLY A 357 72.37 -38.37 -40.86
#